data_AF-A0A0P9QX26-F1
#
_entry.id   AF-A0A0P9QX26-F1
#
_cell.length_a   1.000
_cell.length_b   1.000
_cell.length_c   1.000
_cell.angle_alpha   90.00
_cell.angle_beta   90.00
_cell.angle_gamma   90.00
#
_symmetry.space_group_name_H-M   'P 1'
#
loop_
_entity.id
_entity.type
_entity.pdbx_description
1 polymer ?
#
loop_
_entity_poly.entity_id
_entity_poly.type
_entity_poly.pdbx_seq_one_letter_code
_entity_poly.pdbx_strand_id
1 'polypeptide(L)'
;MADKKKADQQARLEISQIKNTSINAQNARFIQRLRLGSIDTFTAMRELNICRPGARICDLRNAGYRIDTARIVLTDEWGRTHRGVALYTLMSEPRSAA
;
A
#
# COMPACT_ATOMS: atom_id res chain seq x y z
N MET A 1 31.31 -2.05 -25.35
CA MET A 1 29.87 -1.81 -25.59
C MET A 1 29.09 -2.45 -24.46
N ALA A 2 29.03 -1.82 -23.29
CA ALA A 2 28.55 -2.46 -22.05
C ALA A 2 27.25 -1.83 -21.54
N ASP A 3 26.24 -2.70 -21.37
CA ASP A 3 25.27 -2.70 -20.27
C ASP A 3 24.38 -1.48 -20.02
N LYS A 4 23.63 -1.01 -21.03
CA LYS A 4 22.53 -0.03 -20.82
C LYS A 4 21.12 -0.64 -20.72
N LYS A 5 20.97 -1.97 -20.81
CA LYS A 5 19.66 -2.62 -21.06
C LYS A 5 18.93 -3.19 -19.84
N LYS A 6 19.57 -3.31 -18.67
CA LYS A 6 18.97 -3.93 -17.46
C LYS A 6 18.22 -2.95 -16.54
N ALA A 7 18.77 -1.75 -16.30
CA ALA A 7 18.16 -0.76 -15.41
C ALA A 7 16.79 -0.26 -15.92
N ASP A 8 16.67 -0.06 -17.23
CA ASP A 8 15.44 0.43 -17.86
C ASP A 8 14.29 -0.60 -17.79
N GLN A 9 14.62 -1.89 -17.80
CA GLN A 9 13.62 -2.97 -17.67
C GLN A 9 13.12 -3.13 -16.24
N GLN A 10 14.02 -3.00 -15.25
CA GLN A 10 13.68 -3.01 -13.83
C GLN A 10 12.69 -1.88 -13.50
N ALA A 11 13.01 -0.65 -13.92
CA ALA A 11 12.16 0.52 -13.71
C ALA A 11 10.81 0.39 -14.44
N ARG A 12 10.78 -0.16 -15.66
CA ARG A 12 9.51 -0.39 -16.39
C ARG A 12 8.65 -1.46 -15.73
N LEU A 13 9.22 -2.47 -15.10
CA LEU A 13 8.50 -3.48 -14.32
C LEU A 13 7.92 -2.88 -13.03
N GLU A 14 8.71 -2.09 -12.29
CA GLU A 14 8.26 -1.38 -11.07
C GLU A 14 7.14 -0.36 -11.38
N ILE A 15 7.29 0.43 -12.45
CA ILE A 15 6.27 1.39 -12.91
C ILE A 15 5.02 0.66 -13.43
N SER A 16 5.18 -0.47 -14.14
CA SER A 16 4.06 -1.29 -14.63
C SER A 16 3.22 -1.85 -13.47
N GLN A 17 3.89 -2.29 -12.39
CA GLN A 17 3.19 -2.79 -11.20
C GLN A 17 2.38 -1.71 -10.49
N ILE A 18 2.83 -0.45 -10.49
CA ILE A 18 2.05 0.68 -9.93
C ILE A 18 0.86 1.03 -10.83
N LYS A 19 1.01 0.96 -12.15
CA LYS A 19 -0.05 1.29 -13.13
C LYS A 19 -1.18 0.27 -13.19
N ASN A 20 -0.97 -0.96 -12.74
CA ASN A 20 -2.04 -1.95 -12.67
C ASN A 20 -3.03 -1.57 -11.54
N THR A 21 -4.20 -1.10 -11.93
CA THR A 21 -5.26 -0.65 -11.04
C THR A 21 -6.26 -1.73 -10.65
N SER A 22 -6.03 -2.99 -11.03
CA SER A 22 -6.88 -4.09 -10.56
C SER A 22 -6.88 -4.18 -9.03
N ILE A 23 -8.01 -4.64 -8.47
CA ILE A 23 -8.17 -4.84 -7.02
C ILE A 23 -7.05 -5.69 -6.45
N ASN A 24 -6.73 -6.82 -7.10
CA ASN A 24 -5.71 -7.74 -6.64
C ASN A 24 -4.30 -7.10 -6.65
N ALA A 25 -3.97 -6.33 -7.70
CA ALA A 25 -2.69 -5.64 -7.77
C ALA A 25 -2.57 -4.56 -6.68
N GLN A 26 -3.62 -3.78 -6.44
CA GLN A 26 -3.67 -2.80 -5.35
C GLN A 26 -3.52 -3.47 -3.98
N ASN A 27 -4.25 -4.56 -3.72
CA ASN A 27 -4.18 -5.32 -2.48
C ASN A 27 -2.78 -5.91 -2.24
N ALA A 28 -2.14 -6.45 -3.30
CA ALA A 28 -0.78 -6.98 -3.23
C ALA A 28 0.24 -5.89 -2.86
N ARG A 29 0.18 -4.72 -3.51
CA ARG A 29 1.05 -3.57 -3.17
C ARG A 29 0.83 -3.12 -1.72
N PHE A 30 -0.43 -3.06 -1.29
CA PHE A 30 -0.77 -2.66 0.08
C PHE A 30 -0.14 -3.60 1.10
N ILE A 31 -0.31 -4.92 0.94
CA ILE A 31 0.27 -5.91 1.86
C ILE A 31 1.80 -5.85 1.85
N GLN A 32 2.43 -5.78 0.68
CA GLN A 32 3.88 -5.63 0.59
C GLN A 32 4.37 -4.41 1.38
N ARG A 33 3.67 -3.27 1.28
CA ARG A 33 4.03 -2.07 2.03
C ARG A 33 3.77 -2.20 3.53
N LEU A 34 2.68 -2.86 3.94
CA LEU A 34 2.35 -3.07 5.35
C LEU A 34 3.31 -4.03 6.07
N ARG A 35 3.92 -4.98 5.34
CA ARG A 35 4.99 -5.84 5.86
C ARG A 35 6.24 -5.06 6.26
N LEU A 36 6.47 -3.89 5.64
CA LEU A 36 7.58 -3.00 5.97
C LEU A 36 7.29 -2.11 7.19
N GLY A 37 6.02 -2.01 7.59
CA GLY A 37 5.58 -1.17 8.70
C GLY A 37 4.26 -0.47 8.41
N SER A 38 3.75 0.25 9.41
CA SER A 38 2.48 0.97 9.32
C SER A 38 2.48 2.03 8.20
N ILE A 39 1.30 2.32 7.67
CA ILE A 39 1.09 3.34 6.63
C ILE A 39 -0.25 4.05 6.82
N ASP A 40 -0.23 5.37 6.68
CA ASP A 40 -1.44 6.19 6.74
C ASP A 40 -2.15 6.27 5.38
N THR A 41 -3.39 6.74 5.42
CA THR A 41 -4.25 6.82 4.23
C THR A 41 -3.69 7.73 3.14
N PHE A 42 -3.06 8.86 3.48
CA PHE A 42 -2.52 9.78 2.48
C PHE A 42 -1.28 9.20 1.82
N THR A 43 -0.37 8.64 2.62
CA THR A 43 0.81 7.95 2.09
C THR A 43 0.44 6.77 1.19
N ALA A 44 -0.58 5.98 1.56
CA ALA A 44 -1.07 4.88 0.72
C ALA A 44 -1.63 5.36 -0.63
N MET A 45 -2.36 6.49 -0.65
CA MET A 45 -2.86 7.07 -1.90
C MET A 45 -1.72 7.57 -2.80
N ARG A 46 -0.75 8.28 -2.20
CA ARG A 46 0.36 8.91 -2.92
C ARG A 46 1.37 7.91 -3.45
N GLU A 47 1.82 6.98 -2.61
CA GLU A 47 2.95 6.11 -2.90
C GLU A 47 2.54 4.77 -3.54
N LEU A 48 1.36 4.25 -3.21
CA LEU A 48 0.89 2.96 -3.74
C LEU A 48 -0.09 3.09 -4.90
N ASN A 49 -0.48 4.32 -5.24
CA ASN A 49 -1.50 4.66 -6.21
C ASN A 49 -2.82 3.89 -5.96
N ILE A 50 -3.24 3.84 -4.69
CA ILE A 50 -4.43 3.12 -4.26
C ILE A 50 -5.57 4.10 -4.07
N CYS A 51 -6.61 3.94 -4.89
CA CYS A 51 -7.84 4.70 -4.70
C CYS A 51 -8.69 4.04 -3.59
N ARG A 52 -9.23 4.87 -2.69
CA ARG A 52 -10.02 4.44 -1.51
C ARG A 52 -9.30 3.36 -0.67
N PRO A 53 -8.19 3.68 0.02
CA PRO A 53 -7.43 2.72 0.85
C PRO A 53 -8.29 1.90 1.81
N GLY A 54 -9.30 2.52 2.44
CA GLY A 54 -10.21 1.81 3.35
C GLY A 54 -10.96 0.64 2.72
N ALA A 55 -11.34 0.74 1.44
CA ALA A 55 -11.98 -0.37 0.73
C ALA A 55 -11.01 -1.55 0.52
N ARG A 56 -9.74 -1.27 0.22
CA ARG A 56 -8.71 -2.30 0.09
C ARG A 56 -8.44 -3.00 1.42
N ILE A 57 -8.43 -2.25 2.52
CA ILE A 57 -8.31 -2.82 3.87
C ILE A 57 -9.48 -3.74 4.20
N CYS A 58 -10.71 -3.38 3.82
CA CYS A 58 -11.86 -4.28 3.96
C CYS A 58 -11.67 -5.58 3.17
N ASP A 59 -11.24 -5.50 1.91
CA ASP A 59 -10.99 -6.68 1.07
C ASP A 59 -9.89 -7.57 1.66
N LEU A 60 -8.82 -6.99 2.20
CA LEU A 60 -7.74 -7.72 2.86
C LEU A 60 -8.19 -8.39 4.16
N ARG A 61 -9.00 -7.71 4.97
CA ARG A 61 -9.59 -8.31 6.17
C ARG A 61 -10.50 -9.49 5.83
N ASN A 62 -11.29 -9.37 4.77
CA ASN A 62 -12.13 -10.46 4.26
C ASN A 62 -11.29 -11.63 3.75
N ALA A 63 -10.11 -11.37 3.20
CA ALA A 63 -9.14 -12.39 2.80
C ALA A 63 -8.37 -13.02 3.99
N GLY A 64 -8.66 -12.63 5.23
CA GLY A 64 -8.09 -13.22 6.44
C GLY A 64 -6.85 -12.50 7.00
N TYR A 65 -6.47 -11.35 6.46
CA TYR A 65 -5.41 -10.53 7.05
C TYR A 65 -5.93 -9.81 8.31
N ARG A 66 -5.15 -9.83 9.39
CA ARG A 66 -5.43 -9.00 10.57
C ARG A 66 -4.70 -7.68 10.45
N ILE A 67 -5.46 -6.62 10.19
CA ILE A 67 -4.93 -5.26 10.03
C ILE A 67 -5.62 -4.35 11.06
N ASP A 68 -4.84 -3.76 11.95
CA ASP A 68 -5.31 -2.78 12.93
C ASP A 68 -5.47 -1.38 12.28
N THR A 69 -6.29 -0.53 12.87
CA THR A 69 -6.49 0.85 12.42
C THR A 69 -6.50 1.82 13.59
N ALA A 70 -5.39 2.51 13.78
CA ALA A 70 -5.29 3.63 14.69
C ALA A 70 -5.77 4.93 14.03
N ARG A 71 -6.21 5.90 14.84
CA ARG A 71 -6.58 7.25 14.41
C ARG A 71 -5.50 8.23 14.82
N ILE A 72 -4.89 8.87 13.83
CA ILE A 72 -3.79 9.83 14.04
C ILE A 72 -4.17 11.23 13.54
N VAL A 73 -3.39 12.21 13.97
CA VAL A 73 -3.39 13.56 13.42
C VAL A 73 -2.16 13.67 12.52
N LEU A 74 -2.35 14.11 11.28
CA LEU A 74 -1.28 14.26 10.30
C LEU A 74 -1.41 15.59 9.57
N THR A 75 -0.29 16.27 9.35
CA THR A 75 -0.24 17.46 8.50
C THR A 75 0.25 17.05 7.12
N ASP A 76 -0.51 17.40 6.08
CA ASP A 76 -0.14 17.10 4.70
C ASP A 76 0.95 18.03 4.16
N GLU A 77 1.40 17.76 2.94
CA GLU A 77 2.44 18.55 2.25
C GLU A 77 2.03 19.99 1.92
N TRP A 78 0.73 20.30 1.98
CA TRP A 78 0.20 21.66 1.81
C TRP A 78 -0.02 22.39 3.14
N GLY A 79 0.48 21.82 4.25
CA GLY A 79 0.37 22.41 5.59
C GLY A 79 -1.01 22.28 6.22
N ARG A 80 -1.91 21.45 5.68
CA ARG A 80 -3.24 21.23 6.26
C ARG A 80 -3.19 20.09 7.26
N THR A 81 -3.69 20.34 8.47
CA THR A 81 -3.78 19.33 9.52
C THR A 81 -5.09 18.56 9.42
N HIS A 82 -4.98 17.24 9.28
CA HIS A 82 -6.09 16.30 9.22
C HIS A 82 -6.16 15.52 10.53
N ARG A 83 -7.32 15.53 11.18
CA ARG A 83 -7.57 14.75 12.40
C ARG A 83 -8.32 13.46 12.05
N GLY A 84 -7.95 12.36 12.70
CA GLY A 84 -8.63 11.07 12.51
C GLY A 84 -8.22 10.30 11.26
N VAL A 85 -7.04 10.60 10.72
CA VAL A 85 -6.46 9.86 9.59
C VAL A 85 -6.22 8.42 10.04
N ALA A 86 -6.61 7.46 9.21
CA ALA A 86 -6.39 6.05 9.51
C ALA A 86 -4.93 5.69 9.26
N LEU A 87 -4.28 5.14 10.29
CA LEU A 87 -2.97 4.50 10.25
C LEU A 87 -3.18 2.99 10.32
N TYR A 88 -2.81 2.29 9.25
CA TYR A 88 -2.99 0.84 9.13
C TYR A 88 -1.71 0.11 9.54
N THR A 89 -1.85 -0.94 10.34
CA THR A 89 -0.74 -1.79 10.80
C THR A 89 -1.08 -3.25 10.57
N LEU A 90 -0.21 -4.00 9.89
CA LEU A 90 -0.39 -5.44 9.72
C LEU A 90 0.00 -6.15 11.02
N MET A 91 -0.96 -6.89 11.59
CA MET A 91 -0.80 -7.64 12.82
C MET A 91 -0.50 -9.11 12.56
N SER A 92 -1.16 -9.70 11.56
CA SER A 92 -0.86 -11.05 11.11
C SER A 92 -1.39 -11.31 9.70
N GLU A 93 -0.78 -12.26 9.02
CA GLU A 93 -1.21 -12.75 7.72
C GLU A 93 -2.10 -13.99 7.87
N PRO A 94 -2.99 -14.27 6.90
CA PRO A 94 -3.68 -15.54 6.87
C PRO A 94 -2.66 -16.67 6.78
N ARG A 95 -2.92 -17.77 7.51
CA ARG A 95 -2.07 -18.96 7.43
C ARG A 95 -2.16 -19.48 5.99
N SER A 96 -1.05 -19.43 5.25
CA SER A 96 -0.98 -20.13 3.96
C SER A 96 -1.23 -21.60 4.25
N ALA A 97 -2.29 -22.18 3.67
CA ALA A 97 -2.41 -23.63 3.63
C ALA A 97 -1.14 -24.14 2.93
N ALA A 98 -0.37 -24.96 3.64
CA ALA A 98 0.81 -25.63 3.11
C ALA A 98 0.37 -26.77 2.19
#